data_AF-A0A7S3WU29-F1
#
_entry.id   AF-A0A7S3WU29-F1
#
_cell.length_a   1.000
_cell.length_b   1.000
_cell.length_c   1.000
_cell.angle_alpha   90.00
_cell.angle_beta   90.00
_cell.angle_gamma   90.00
#
_symmetry.space_group_name_H-M   'P 1'
#
loop_
_entity.id
_entity.type
_entity.pdbx_description
1 polymer ?
#
loop_
_entity_poly.entity_id
_entity_poly.type
_entity_poly.pdbx_seq_one_letter_code
_entity_poly.pdbx_strand_id
1 'polypeptide(L)'
;DDCVSDENGKAANKEEGDPVSEDDIKFDRAISDWSGEIFTSTFRPFRKIATAGGGACKFAPLFRDALRVEIEPVKELSAVVDGLLLLAGHHAEVGSTGGNDGEAADLFTVGENGETLPLPWPDPLFPLILVNMGSGVSILRVDSAKDGDYVRVGGTACGGATFLGLARALTSAET
;
A
#
# COMPACT_ATOMS: atom_id res chain seq x y z
N ASP A 1 -0.82 -8.35 15.35
CA ASP A 1 -0.40 -7.09 15.99
C ASP A 1 -1.24 -5.94 15.46
N ASP A 2 -2.52 -5.93 15.83
CA ASP A 2 -3.46 -4.89 15.41
C ASP A 2 -3.50 -3.79 16.48
N CYS A 3 -3.04 -2.58 16.13
CA CYS A 3 -3.18 -1.39 16.99
C CYS A 3 -4.61 -0.81 16.95
N VAL A 4 -5.49 -1.33 16.10
CA VAL A 4 -6.85 -0.84 15.96
C VAL A 4 -7.66 -1.44 17.10
N SER A 5 -7.84 -0.64 18.15
CA SER A 5 -8.67 -0.99 19.30
C SER A 5 -10.13 -0.91 18.89
N ASP A 6 -10.92 -1.95 19.12
CA ASP A 6 -12.39 -1.88 19.04
C ASP A 6 -12.90 -1.04 20.22
N GLU A 7 -12.97 0.29 20.05
CA GLU A 7 -13.68 1.15 21.00
C GLU A 7 -15.15 1.31 20.60
N ASN A 8 -16.00 0.70 21.41
CA ASN A 8 -17.45 0.82 21.33
C ASN A 8 -17.87 2.23 21.76
N GLY A 9 -18.52 2.98 20.85
CA GLY A 9 -19.47 4.04 21.20
C GLY A 9 -18.96 5.49 21.30
N LYS A 10 -18.69 6.12 20.16
CA LYS A 10 -19.07 7.53 19.92
C LYS A 10 -19.17 7.78 18.42
N ALA A 11 -20.38 8.11 17.95
CA ALA A 11 -20.59 8.56 16.59
C ALA A 11 -19.83 9.89 16.38
N ALA A 12 -18.61 9.78 15.86
CA ALA A 12 -17.92 10.91 15.25
C ALA A 12 -18.52 11.09 13.86
N ASN A 13 -19.04 12.29 13.59
CA ASN A 13 -19.42 12.67 12.23
C ASN A 13 -18.21 12.43 11.31
N LYS A 14 -18.36 11.48 10.39
CA LYS A 14 -17.47 11.30 9.27
C LYS A 14 -17.63 12.56 8.42
N GLU A 15 -16.71 13.50 8.55
CA GLU A 15 -16.58 14.57 7.55
C GLU A 15 -16.22 13.85 6.25
N GLU A 16 -17.23 13.76 5.38
CA GLU A 16 -17.11 13.25 4.03
C GLU A 16 -16.23 14.25 3.29
N GLY A 17 -14.94 13.91 3.18
CA GLY A 17 -14.00 14.68 2.38
C GLY A 17 -14.51 14.79 0.95
N ASP A 18 -14.24 15.92 0.31
CA ASP A 18 -14.61 16.14 -1.09
C ASP A 18 -14.15 14.95 -1.95
N PRO A 19 -14.97 14.46 -2.89
CA PRO A 19 -14.59 13.35 -3.75
C PRO A 19 -13.35 13.73 -4.53
N VAL A 20 -12.25 13.02 -4.27
CA VAL A 20 -11.05 13.10 -5.09
C VAL A 20 -11.40 12.49 -6.43
N SER A 21 -11.26 13.25 -7.53
CA SER A 21 -11.37 12.69 -8.87
C SER A 21 -10.33 11.59 -9.05
N GLU A 22 -10.77 10.39 -9.42
CA GLU A 22 -9.90 9.22 -9.60
C GLU A 22 -8.81 9.47 -10.66
N ASP A 23 -9.06 10.40 -11.59
CA ASP A 23 -8.13 10.85 -12.63
C ASP A 23 -6.84 11.54 -12.10
N ASP A 24 -6.78 11.94 -10.82
CA ASP A 24 -5.65 12.65 -10.22
C ASP A 24 -4.78 11.79 -9.27
N ILE A 25 -5.00 10.47 -9.23
CA ILE A 25 -4.23 9.56 -8.36
C ILE A 25 -2.79 9.43 -8.88
N LYS A 26 -1.81 9.85 -8.06
CA LYS A 26 -0.37 9.74 -8.35
C LYS A 26 0.29 8.74 -7.42
N PHE A 27 0.98 7.76 -7.99
CA PHE A 27 1.85 6.85 -7.25
C PHE A 27 3.28 7.39 -7.27
N ASP A 28 3.85 7.66 -6.10
CA ASP A 28 5.25 8.04 -5.94
C ASP A 28 5.94 7.10 -4.95
N ARG A 29 7.14 6.65 -5.30
CA ARG A 29 8.05 5.88 -4.44
C ARG A 29 9.25 6.71 -3.99
N ALA A 30 9.45 7.91 -4.53
CA ALA A 30 10.55 8.79 -4.17
C ALA A 30 10.34 9.40 -2.78
N ILE A 31 11.46 9.73 -2.13
CA ILE A 31 11.44 10.70 -1.04
C ILE A 31 11.01 12.01 -1.68
N SER A 32 9.75 12.33 -1.50
CA SER A 32 9.17 13.56 -1.99
C SER A 32 9.99 14.74 -1.46
N ASP A 33 10.36 15.69 -2.34
CA ASP A 33 11.20 16.88 -2.07
C ASP A 33 10.50 17.90 -1.15
N TRP A 34 10.14 17.45 0.05
CA TRP A 34 9.34 18.17 1.04
C TRP A 34 10.18 19.20 1.81
N SER A 35 11.43 19.44 1.39
CA SER A 35 12.45 20.10 2.21
C SER A 35 12.47 21.64 2.11
N GLY A 36 11.72 22.27 1.20
CA GLY A 36 11.77 23.73 0.99
C GLY A 36 10.74 24.57 1.76
N GLU A 37 9.46 24.23 1.68
CA GLU A 37 8.35 25.11 2.13
C GLU A 37 7.75 24.75 3.49
N ILE A 38 8.19 23.65 4.11
CA ILE A 38 7.52 23.08 5.28
C ILE A 38 7.82 23.84 6.58
N PHE A 39 8.94 24.56 6.66
CA PHE A 39 9.47 25.06 7.93
C PHE A 39 9.12 26.52 8.31
N THR A 40 8.39 27.29 7.49
CA THR A 40 8.35 28.76 7.67
C THR A 40 7.04 29.39 8.14
N SER A 41 5.93 28.64 8.33
CA SER A 41 4.64 29.23 8.76
C SER A 41 4.12 28.67 10.09
N THR A 42 3.96 29.55 11.08
CA THR A 42 3.47 29.24 12.43
C THR A 42 1.98 28.93 12.49
N PHE A 43 1.23 29.21 11.41
CA PHE A 43 -0.21 28.99 11.28
C PHE A 43 -0.49 28.00 10.14
N ARG A 44 -0.49 26.69 10.44
CA ARG A 44 -1.02 25.68 9.53
C ARG A 44 -1.96 24.73 10.29
N PRO A 45 -3.07 24.30 9.68
CA PRO A 45 -3.95 23.29 10.25
C PRO A 45 -3.20 21.96 10.40
N PHE A 46 -3.58 21.17 11.40
CA PHE A 46 -3.10 19.79 11.53
C PHE A 46 -3.45 19.03 10.24
N ARG A 47 -2.45 18.39 9.64
CA ARG A 47 -2.66 17.49 8.51
C ARG A 47 -2.84 16.08 9.04
N LYS A 48 -3.92 15.42 8.63
CA LYS A 48 -4.16 14.00 8.89
C LYS A 48 -3.65 13.17 7.72
N ILE A 49 -2.93 12.08 7.99
CA ILE A 49 -2.41 11.17 6.97
C ILE A 49 -2.77 9.74 7.35
N ALA A 50 -3.56 9.09 6.50
CA ALA A 50 -3.83 7.66 6.59
C ALA A 50 -2.54 6.87 6.32
N THR A 51 -2.12 6.03 7.27
CA THR A 51 -0.86 5.28 7.17
C THR A 51 -1.08 3.82 7.57
N ALA A 52 -0.69 2.92 6.68
CA ALA A 52 -0.69 1.48 6.95
C ALA A 52 0.62 1.00 7.58
N GLY A 53 0.58 -0.18 8.19
CA GLY A 53 1.75 -0.89 8.70
C GLY A 53 2.22 -0.46 10.09
N GLY A 54 3.10 -1.26 10.68
CA GLY A 54 3.53 -1.09 12.09
C GLY A 54 4.22 0.24 12.41
N GLY A 55 4.75 0.93 11.39
CA GLY A 55 5.32 2.26 11.52
C GLY A 55 4.30 3.33 11.92
N ALA A 56 3.04 3.17 11.50
CA ALA A 56 1.97 4.13 11.78
C ALA A 56 1.79 4.33 13.29
N CYS A 57 1.76 3.25 14.07
CA CYS A 57 1.67 3.34 15.53
C CYS A 57 3.00 3.78 16.15
N LYS A 58 4.11 3.19 15.70
CA LYS A 58 5.44 3.40 16.30
C LYS A 58 5.90 4.85 16.22
N PHE A 59 5.61 5.52 15.10
CA PHE A 59 6.12 6.86 14.82
C PHE A 59 5.05 7.96 14.92
N ALA A 60 3.80 7.64 15.26
CA ALA A 60 2.74 8.65 15.42
C ALA A 60 3.12 9.80 16.36
N PRO A 61 3.71 9.58 17.56
CA PRO A 61 4.14 10.68 18.41
C PRO A 61 5.21 11.55 17.75
N LEU A 62 6.17 10.94 17.06
CA LEU A 62 7.25 11.65 16.37
C LEU A 62 6.70 12.56 15.25
N PHE A 63 5.77 12.06 14.43
CA PHE A 63 5.13 12.86 13.38
C PHE A 63 4.30 14.01 13.94
N ARG A 64 3.61 13.78 15.07
CA ARG A 64 2.87 14.83 15.76
C ARG A 64 3.79 15.93 16.29
N ASP A 65 4.83 15.54 17.00
CA ASP A 65 5.69 16.48 17.73
C ASP A 65 6.64 17.23 16.81
N ALA A 66 7.23 16.54 15.82
CA ALA A 66 8.22 17.14 14.92
C ALA A 66 7.58 17.82 13.70
N LEU A 67 6.49 17.27 13.16
CA LEU A 67 5.92 17.69 11.86
C LEU A 67 4.51 18.28 11.98
N ARG A 68 3.87 18.24 13.16
CA ARG A 68 2.46 18.60 13.36
C ARG A 68 1.51 17.84 12.42
N VAL A 69 1.83 16.57 12.19
CA VAL A 69 1.02 15.64 11.39
C VAL A 69 0.38 14.62 12.32
N GLU A 70 -0.92 14.42 12.16
CA GLU A 70 -1.66 13.36 12.83
C GLU A 70 -1.69 12.12 11.92
N ILE A 71 -1.10 11.02 12.39
CA ILE A 71 -1.18 9.74 11.71
C ILE A 71 -2.52 9.10 12.04
N GLU A 72 -3.27 8.71 11.01
CA GLU A 72 -4.47 7.88 11.12
C GLU A 72 -4.10 6.44 10.71
N PRO A 73 -3.94 5.51 11.66
CA PRO A 73 -3.51 4.15 11.34
C PRO A 73 -4.62 3.39 10.60
N VAL A 74 -4.26 2.73 9.50
CA VAL A 74 -5.15 1.80 8.79
C VAL A 74 -4.62 0.38 8.87
N LYS A 75 -5.53 -0.61 8.81
CA LYS A 75 -5.15 -2.03 8.86
C LYS A 75 -4.36 -2.40 7.60
N GLU A 76 -3.15 -2.92 7.79
CA GLU A 76 -2.20 -3.17 6.69
C GLU A 76 -2.77 -4.11 5.63
N LEU A 77 -3.33 -5.25 6.04
CA LEU A 77 -3.85 -6.24 5.09
C LEU A 77 -5.09 -5.73 4.34
N SER A 78 -5.93 -4.93 4.99
CA SER A 78 -7.09 -4.29 4.36
C SER A 78 -6.64 -3.33 3.28
N ALA A 79 -5.74 -2.39 3.62
CA ALA A 79 -5.19 -1.42 2.67
C ALA A 79 -4.54 -2.09 1.44
N VAL A 80 -3.86 -3.23 1.60
CA VAL A 80 -3.27 -3.95 0.46
C VAL A 80 -4.36 -4.56 -0.43
N VAL A 81 -5.38 -5.20 0.14
CA VAL A 81 -6.49 -5.77 -0.63
C VAL A 81 -7.27 -4.67 -1.34
N ASP A 82 -7.66 -3.63 -0.60
CA ASP A 82 -8.43 -2.49 -1.13
C ASP A 82 -7.69 -1.79 -2.27
N GLY A 83 -6.38 -1.57 -2.11
CA GLY A 83 -5.54 -0.99 -3.16
C GLY A 83 -5.43 -1.87 -4.41
N LEU A 84 -5.33 -3.19 -4.25
CA LEU A 84 -5.33 -4.12 -5.39
C LEU A 84 -6.67 -4.09 -6.14
N LEU A 85 -7.78 -4.06 -5.40
CA LEU A 85 -9.12 -4.02 -5.97
C LEU A 85 -9.41 -2.70 -6.69
N LEU A 86 -8.89 -1.59 -6.16
CA LEU A 86 -8.96 -0.28 -6.82
C LEU A 86 -8.24 -0.32 -8.17
N LEU A 87 -7.01 -0.84 -8.22
CA LEU A 87 -6.25 -0.96 -9.48
C LEU A 87 -6.97 -1.88 -10.49
N ALA A 88 -7.48 -3.02 -10.02
CA ALA A 88 -8.23 -3.94 -10.87
C ALA A 88 -9.51 -3.31 -11.43
N GLY A 89 -10.23 -2.55 -10.60
CA GLY A 89 -11.45 -1.84 -10.98
C GLY A 89 -11.19 -0.76 -12.02
N HIS A 90 -10.18 0.08 -11.78
CA HIS A 90 -9.78 1.13 -12.72
C HIS A 90 -9.40 0.56 -14.10
N HIS A 91 -8.67 -0.57 -14.13
CA HIS A 91 -8.35 -1.25 -15.40
C HIS A 91 -9.59 -1.79 -16.12
N ALA A 92 -10.60 -2.27 -15.40
CA ALA A 92 -11.86 -2.73 -15.99
C ALA A 92 -12.68 -1.57 -16.61
N GLU A 93 -12.62 -0.37 -16.03
CA GLU A 93 -13.36 0.81 -16.50
C GLU A 93 -12.71 1.51 -17.69
N VAL A 94 -11.39 1.71 -17.65
CA VAL A 94 -10.63 2.32 -18.77
C VAL A 94 -10.53 1.36 -19.96
N GLY A 95 -10.80 0.07 -19.73
CA GLY A 95 -10.67 -1.00 -20.71
C GLY A 95 -9.20 -1.37 -20.90
N SER A 96 -8.94 -2.61 -21.33
CA SER A 96 -7.61 -3.02 -21.76
C SER A 96 -7.23 -2.28 -23.05
N THR A 97 -6.83 -1.02 -22.95
CA THR A 97 -5.95 -0.41 -23.95
C THR A 97 -4.62 -1.14 -23.83
N GLY A 98 -4.58 -2.31 -24.48
CA GLY A 98 -3.39 -3.11 -24.61
C GLY A 98 -2.24 -2.21 -25.04
N GLY A 99 -1.09 -2.42 -24.40
CA GLY A 99 0.10 -1.59 -24.51
C GLY A 99 0.48 -1.30 -25.96
N ASN A 100 -0.05 -0.19 -26.46
CA ASN A 100 0.52 0.53 -27.56
C ASN A 100 1.27 1.70 -26.91
N ASP A 101 2.58 1.70 -27.14
CA ASP A 101 3.47 2.84 -26.95
C ASP A 101 3.86 3.19 -25.50
N GLY A 102 4.57 2.26 -24.83
CA GLY A 102 5.49 2.60 -23.74
C GLY A 102 4.87 2.81 -22.36
N GLU A 103 3.59 2.54 -22.18
CA GLU A 103 2.92 2.62 -20.87
C GLU A 103 3.16 1.35 -20.04
N ALA A 104 3.51 1.52 -18.76
CA ALA A 104 3.85 0.42 -17.87
C ALA A 104 2.59 -0.39 -17.53
N ALA A 105 2.58 -1.69 -17.85
CA ALA A 105 1.49 -2.57 -17.46
C ALA A 105 1.48 -2.78 -15.93
N ASP A 106 0.28 -2.78 -15.33
CA ASP A 106 0.09 -3.01 -13.89
C ASP A 106 0.60 -4.39 -13.44
N LEU A 107 0.42 -5.39 -14.30
CA LEU A 107 0.83 -6.77 -14.06
C LEU A 107 1.89 -7.20 -15.07
N PHE A 108 2.87 -7.95 -14.59
CA PHE A 108 3.92 -8.52 -15.42
C PHE A 108 4.43 -9.84 -14.87
N THR A 109 5.13 -10.60 -15.72
CA THR A 109 5.94 -11.76 -15.34
C THR A 109 7.35 -11.64 -15.89
N VAL A 110 8.27 -12.45 -15.38
CA VAL A 110 9.63 -12.58 -15.92
C VAL A 110 9.67 -13.79 -16.85
N GLY A 111 10.06 -13.59 -18.11
CA GLY A 111 10.23 -14.65 -19.10
C GLY A 111 11.51 -15.47 -18.88
N GLU A 112 11.70 -16.51 -19.69
CA GLU A 112 12.81 -17.46 -19.54
C GLU A 112 14.20 -16.79 -19.71
N ASN A 113 14.27 -15.72 -20.51
CA ASN A 113 15.48 -14.94 -20.74
C ASN A 113 15.57 -13.67 -19.87
N GLY A 114 14.69 -13.51 -18.88
CA GLY A 114 14.71 -12.41 -17.92
C GLY A 114 14.05 -11.11 -18.38
N GLU A 115 13.30 -11.13 -19.49
CA GLU A 115 12.44 -10.03 -19.93
C GLU A 115 11.25 -9.86 -18.98
N THR A 116 10.85 -8.61 -18.78
CA THR A 116 9.55 -8.27 -18.22
C THR A 116 8.49 -8.39 -19.33
N LEU A 117 7.55 -9.31 -19.15
CA LEU A 117 6.43 -9.54 -20.05
C LEU A 117 5.14 -8.99 -19.41
N PRO A 118 4.41 -8.06 -20.05
CA PRO A 118 3.17 -7.53 -19.50
C PRO A 118 2.09 -8.62 -19.48
N LEU A 119 1.23 -8.58 -18.46
CA LEU A 119 0.09 -9.49 -18.32
C LEU A 119 -1.23 -8.72 -18.26
N PRO A 120 -2.30 -9.23 -18.88
CA PRO A 120 -3.64 -8.70 -18.64
C PRO A 120 -4.11 -9.06 -17.23
N TRP A 121 -5.03 -8.26 -16.69
CA TRP A 121 -5.77 -8.66 -15.50
C TRP A 121 -6.58 -9.94 -15.75
N PRO A 122 -6.61 -10.90 -14.81
CA PRO A 122 -7.40 -12.11 -14.96
C PRO A 122 -8.91 -11.84 -15.00
N ASP A 123 -9.63 -12.53 -15.89
CA ASP A 123 -11.10 -12.54 -15.94
C ASP A 123 -11.60 -14.00 -16.00
N PRO A 124 -12.30 -14.50 -14.95
CA PRO A 124 -12.67 -13.81 -13.72
C PRO A 124 -11.46 -13.62 -12.77
N LEU A 125 -11.45 -12.51 -12.03
CA LEU A 125 -10.38 -12.20 -11.06
C LEU A 125 -10.43 -13.08 -9.80
N PHE A 126 -11.63 -13.52 -9.40
CA PHE A 126 -11.84 -14.22 -8.13
C PHE A 126 -12.17 -15.71 -8.31
N PRO A 127 -11.82 -16.56 -7.34
CA PRO A 127 -11.01 -16.26 -6.15
C PRO A 127 -9.52 -16.08 -6.49
N LEU A 128 -8.79 -15.29 -5.70
CA LEU A 128 -7.34 -15.10 -5.86
C LEU A 128 -6.56 -15.35 -4.57
N ILE A 129 -5.28 -15.71 -4.74
CA ILE A 129 -4.30 -15.75 -3.66
C ILE A 129 -3.38 -14.55 -3.83
N LEU A 130 -3.40 -13.66 -2.85
CA LEU A 130 -2.51 -12.49 -2.79
C LEU A 130 -1.35 -12.81 -1.85
N VAL A 131 -0.14 -12.76 -2.38
CA VAL A 131 1.09 -12.96 -1.61
C VAL A 131 1.78 -11.60 -1.45
N ASN A 132 1.63 -10.99 -0.28
CA ASN A 132 2.29 -9.72 0.05
C ASN A 132 3.70 -9.99 0.60
N MET A 133 4.73 -9.58 -0.15
CA MET A 133 6.14 -9.79 0.16
C MET A 133 6.78 -8.49 0.67
N GLY A 134 6.94 -8.38 1.99
CA GLY A 134 7.60 -7.25 2.66
C GLY A 134 8.83 -7.70 3.44
N SER A 135 8.98 -7.22 4.67
CA SER A 135 10.02 -7.71 5.60
C SER A 135 9.86 -9.22 5.87
N GLY A 136 8.62 -9.65 6.14
CA GLY A 136 8.14 -11.02 6.06
C GLY A 136 7.22 -11.22 4.85
N VAL A 137 6.39 -12.26 4.90
CA VAL A 137 5.42 -12.59 3.84
C VAL A 137 4.06 -12.88 4.46
N SER A 138 3.00 -12.32 3.88
CA SER A 138 1.61 -12.64 4.22
C SER A 138 0.89 -13.23 3.01
N ILE A 139 0.15 -14.32 3.24
CA ILE A 139 -0.62 -15.01 2.20
C ILE A 139 -2.10 -14.85 2.53
N LEU A 140 -2.82 -14.21 1.62
CA LEU A 140 -4.24 -13.90 1.72
C LEU A 140 -4.99 -14.69 0.65
N ARG A 141 -6.14 -15.24 1.02
CA ARG A 141 -7.17 -15.68 0.07
C ARG A 141 -8.22 -14.59 0.01
N VAL A 142 -8.53 -14.11 -1.19
CA VAL A 142 -9.57 -13.11 -1.44
C VAL A 142 -10.67 -13.77 -2.26
N ASP A 143 -11.88 -13.79 -1.72
CA ASP A 143 -13.00 -14.56 -2.27
C ASP A 143 -13.88 -13.73 -3.21
N SER A 144 -13.99 -12.41 -2.99
CA SER A 144 -14.69 -11.49 -3.89
C SER A 144 -14.23 -10.03 -3.74
N ALA A 145 -14.81 -9.13 -4.54
CA ALA A 145 -14.58 -7.68 -4.44
C ALA A 145 -15.34 -7.01 -3.28
N LYS A 146 -16.09 -7.76 -2.48
CA LYS A 146 -16.80 -7.19 -1.32
C LYS A 146 -15.80 -6.79 -0.24
N ASP A 147 -16.04 -5.64 0.38
CA ASP A 147 -15.24 -5.17 1.51
C ASP A 147 -15.11 -6.26 2.59
N GLY A 148 -13.88 -6.51 3.01
CA GLY A 148 -13.56 -7.52 4.02
C GLY A 148 -13.69 -8.99 3.61
N ASP A 149 -13.99 -9.31 2.34
CA ASP A 149 -14.16 -10.70 1.88
C ASP A 149 -12.83 -11.38 1.53
N TYR A 150 -11.94 -11.41 2.53
CA TYR A 150 -10.64 -12.06 2.45
C TYR A 150 -10.21 -12.61 3.81
N VAL A 151 -9.31 -13.59 3.79
CA VAL A 151 -8.75 -14.20 4.99
C VAL A 151 -7.25 -14.43 4.84
N ARG A 152 -6.50 -14.17 5.91
CA ARG A 152 -5.08 -14.56 5.99
C ARG A 152 -4.96 -16.05 6.20
N VAL A 153 -4.60 -16.76 5.14
CA VAL A 153 -4.43 -18.21 5.13
C VAL A 153 -3.02 -18.64 5.57
N GLY A 154 -2.05 -17.73 5.58
CA GLY A 154 -0.71 -18.06 6.02
C GLY A 154 0.29 -16.90 5.96
N GLY A 155 1.56 -17.24 6.12
CA GLY A 155 2.68 -16.32 5.99
C GLY A 155 3.97 -16.90 6.55
N THR A 156 5.08 -16.20 6.34
CA THR A 156 6.40 -16.57 6.87
C THR A 156 7.17 -15.32 7.31
N ALA A 157 8.04 -15.48 8.31
CA ALA A 157 8.99 -14.43 8.69
C ALA A 157 10.14 -14.31 7.68
N CYS A 158 10.36 -15.34 6.85
CA CYS A 158 11.39 -15.36 5.81
C CYS A 158 10.95 -14.55 4.58
N GLY A 159 11.00 -13.23 4.66
CA GLY A 159 10.74 -12.32 3.55
C GLY A 159 11.97 -11.53 3.11
N GLY A 160 11.76 -10.33 2.56
CA GLY A 160 12.81 -9.47 2.04
C GLY A 160 13.82 -9.03 3.11
N ALA A 161 13.39 -8.85 4.37
CA ALA A 161 14.32 -8.49 5.45
C ALA A 161 15.27 -9.64 5.80
N THR A 162 14.81 -10.89 5.66
CA THR A 162 15.67 -12.06 5.86
C THR A 162 16.70 -12.17 4.73
N PHE A 163 16.27 -12.01 3.48
CA PHE A 163 17.18 -11.97 2.34
C PHE A 163 18.23 -10.88 2.51
N LEU A 164 17.80 -9.65 2.78
CA LEU A 164 18.70 -8.50 2.91
C LEU A 164 19.65 -8.67 4.10
N GLY A 165 19.14 -9.14 5.26
CA GLY A 165 19.97 -9.39 6.43
C GLY A 165 21.06 -10.44 6.19
N LEU A 166 20.70 -11.55 5.54
CA LEU A 166 21.66 -12.61 5.20
C LEU A 166 22.65 -12.17 4.13
N ALA A 167 22.19 -11.48 3.07
CA ALA A 167 23.06 -10.95 2.04
C ALA A 167 24.14 -10.06 2.66
N ARG A 168 23.76 -9.11 3.51
CA ARG A 168 24.70 -8.23 4.21
C ARG A 168 25.68 -9.00 5.09
N ALA A 169 25.18 -9.97 5.87
CA ALA A 169 26.01 -10.75 6.78
C ALA A 169 27.02 -11.66 6.06
N LEU A 170 26.67 -12.17 4.87
CA LEU A 170 27.46 -13.16 4.14
C LEU A 170 28.34 -12.56 3.06
N THR A 171 28.00 -11.40 2.51
CA THR A 171 28.72 -10.79 1.38
C THR A 171 29.36 -9.44 1.69
N SER A 172 29.16 -8.90 2.90
CA SER A 172 29.56 -7.53 3.27
C SER A 172 28.99 -6.45 2.35
N ALA A 173 27.86 -6.73 1.68
CA ALA A 173 27.18 -5.74 0.86
C ALA A 173 26.65 -4.57 1.71
N GLU A 174 26.82 -3.35 1.19
CA GLU A 174 26.24 -2.13 1.75
C GLU A 174 24.99 -1.73 0.95
N THR A 175 24.03 -1.09 1.62
CA THR A 175 22.76 -0.60 1.06
C THR A 175 22.73 0.91 1.02
#